data_AF-A0A6D2KJU4-F1
#
_entry.id   AF-A0A6D2KJU4-F1
#
_cell.length_a   1.000
_cell.length_b   1.000
_cell.length_c   1.000
_cell.angle_alpha   90.00
_cell.angle_beta   90.00
_cell.angle_gamma   90.00
#
_symmetry.space_group_name_H-M   'P 1'
#
loop_
_entity.id
_entity.type
_entity.pdbx_description
1 polymer ?
#
loop_
_entity_poly.entity_id
_entity_poly.type
_entity_poly.pdbx_seq_one_letter_code
_entity_poly.pdbx_strand_id
1 'polypeptide(L)'
;MSKLEEADIDVSGNIGNILESITSVRRLSLHLSLSSGKELVYRPGIVFSQLEHVNLSIKTNNWSKLLVWLLGNSPKLRALNLYLGIFSIFEVYEPVTWSSVPECLLRSLETLEFSGYGGSQEEIDFLSFFFRHASCLKSYSITNYVP
;
A
#
# COMPACT_ATOMS: atom_id res chain seq x y z
N MET A 1 -9.79 10.17 -25.60
CA MET A 1 -8.83 9.34 -24.87
C MET A 1 -9.61 8.49 -23.90
N SER A 2 -9.62 7.17 -24.10
CA SER A 2 -10.17 6.23 -23.13
C SER A 2 -9.44 6.43 -21.81
N LYS A 3 -10.16 6.86 -20.76
CA LYS A 3 -9.60 6.94 -19.41
C LYS A 3 -9.50 5.50 -18.90
N LEU A 4 -8.28 5.03 -18.64
CA LEU A 4 -8.07 3.78 -17.92
C LEU A 4 -8.60 4.00 -16.49
N GLU A 5 -9.69 3.33 -16.14
CA GLU A 5 -10.30 3.48 -14.81
C GLU A 5 -9.68 2.53 -13.79
N GLU A 6 -9.21 1.37 -14.25
CA GLU A 6 -8.67 0.29 -13.43
C GLU A 6 -7.38 -0.26 -14.04
N ALA A 7 -6.41 -0.56 -13.17
CA ALA A 7 -5.18 -1.26 -13.55
C ALA A 7 -4.94 -2.42 -12.59
N ASP A 8 -4.59 -3.57 -13.14
CA ASP A 8 -4.18 -4.78 -12.42
C ASP A 8 -2.79 -5.20 -12.91
N ILE A 9 -1.83 -5.25 -12.00
CA ILE A 9 -0.40 -5.34 -12.33
C ILE A 9 0.28 -6.36 -11.42
N ASP A 10 0.87 -7.39 -12.04
CA ASP A 10 1.80 -8.31 -11.41
C ASP A 10 3.25 -7.84 -11.62
N VAL A 11 4.00 -7.74 -10.52
CA VAL A 11 5.32 -7.12 -10.49
C VAL A 11 6.33 -8.03 -9.81
N SER A 12 7.35 -8.38 -10.59
CA SER A 12 8.54 -9.13 -10.15
C SER A 12 9.85 -8.31 -10.25
N GLY A 13 9.73 -6.98 -10.47
CA GLY A 13 10.85 -6.08 -10.75
C GLY A 13 10.52 -4.58 -10.58
N ASN A 14 11.19 -3.72 -11.36
CA ASN A 14 11.06 -2.26 -11.24
C ASN A 14 9.69 -1.76 -11.74
N ILE A 15 8.93 -1.11 -10.85
CA ILE A 15 7.55 -0.65 -11.10
C ILE A 15 7.45 0.82 -11.53
N GLY A 16 8.52 1.62 -11.38
CA GLY A 16 8.45 3.08 -11.48
C GLY A 16 7.89 3.61 -12.81
N ASN A 17 8.36 3.08 -13.94
CA ASN A 17 7.88 3.49 -15.27
C ASN A 17 6.40 3.11 -15.50
N ILE A 18 5.95 2.00 -14.92
CA ILE A 18 4.56 1.53 -15.05
C ILE A 18 3.65 2.45 -14.25
N LEU A 19 4.02 2.77 -13.00
CA LEU A 19 3.25 3.66 -12.14
C LEU A 19 3.08 5.07 -12.72
N GLU A 20 4.11 5.60 -13.38
CA GLU A 20 4.02 6.90 -14.07
C GLU A 20 2.92 6.92 -15.15
N SER A 21 2.78 5.83 -15.90
CA SER A 21 1.83 5.72 -17.02
C SER A 21 0.37 5.57 -16.59
N ILE A 22 0.12 5.23 -15.33
CA ILE A 22 -1.23 4.91 -14.80
C ILE A 22 -1.68 5.88 -13.70
N THR A 23 -1.05 7.03 -13.55
CA THR A 23 -1.39 8.03 -12.51
C THR A 23 -2.85 8.52 -12.52
N SER A 24 -3.57 8.34 -13.63
CA SER A 24 -4.97 8.73 -13.78
C SER A 24 -5.99 7.68 -13.35
N VAL A 25 -5.58 6.48 -12.96
CA VAL A 25 -6.52 5.39 -12.60
C VAL A 25 -7.27 5.70 -11.31
N ARG A 26 -8.47 5.14 -11.18
CA ARG A 26 -9.31 5.22 -9.98
C ARG A 26 -9.19 3.99 -9.09
N ARG A 27 -8.87 2.84 -9.70
CA ARG A 27 -8.70 1.56 -9.02
C ARG A 27 -7.36 0.96 -9.43
N LEU A 28 -6.60 0.52 -8.45
CA LEU A 28 -5.28 -0.07 -8.67
C LEU A 28 -5.16 -1.36 -7.87
N SER A 29 -4.91 -2.47 -8.57
CA SER A 29 -4.52 -3.75 -7.99
C SER A 29 -3.05 -3.98 -8.29
N LEU A 30 -2.24 -4.20 -7.24
CA LEU A 30 -0.83 -4.54 -7.35
C LEU A 30 -0.57 -5.88 -6.67
N HIS A 31 0.01 -6.80 -7.42
CA HIS A 31 0.49 -8.08 -6.94
C HIS A 31 2.02 -8.07 -6.94
N LEU A 32 2.61 -8.17 -5.76
CA LEU A 32 4.04 -7.96 -5.53
C LEU A 32 4.67 -9.23 -4.95
N SER A 33 5.46 -9.89 -5.80
CA SER A 33 6.26 -11.05 -5.43
C SER A 33 7.74 -10.72 -5.67
N LEU A 34 8.37 -10.04 -4.72
CA LEU A 34 9.78 -9.69 -4.81
C LEU A 34 10.66 -10.75 -4.13
N SER A 35 11.75 -11.12 -4.80
CA SER A 35 12.83 -11.92 -4.22
C SER A 35 13.70 -11.04 -3.32
N SER A 36 14.29 -11.59 -2.25
CA SER A 36 15.12 -10.81 -1.31
C SER A 36 16.22 -10.02 -2.02
N GLY A 37 16.46 -8.77 -1.58
CA GLY A 37 17.48 -7.89 -2.15
C GLY A 37 17.06 -7.04 -3.36
N LYS A 38 15.80 -7.13 -3.83
CA LYS A 38 15.25 -6.16 -4.79
C LYS A 38 14.42 -5.10 -4.06
N GLU A 39 15.01 -3.92 -3.87
CA GLU A 39 14.27 -2.78 -3.35
C GLU A 39 13.39 -2.17 -4.44
N LEU A 40 12.15 -1.84 -4.09
CA LEU A 40 11.28 -1.06 -4.97
C LEU A 40 11.85 0.34 -5.08
N VAL A 41 12.37 0.71 -6.25
CA VAL A 41 12.83 2.07 -6.51
C VAL A 41 11.63 2.96 -6.81
N TYR A 42 11.24 3.76 -5.83
CA TYR A 42 10.19 4.76 -5.98
C TYR A 42 10.73 6.03 -6.64
N ARG A 43 9.98 6.60 -7.58
CA ARG A 43 10.35 7.91 -8.14
C ARG A 43 9.60 9.03 -7.41
N PRO A 44 10.31 10.07 -6.94
CA PRO A 44 9.67 11.27 -6.44
C PRO A 44 8.87 11.94 -7.58
N GLY A 45 7.68 12.46 -7.26
CA GLY A 45 6.84 13.22 -8.20
C GLY A 45 5.68 12.46 -8.85
N ILE A 46 5.53 11.16 -8.59
CA ILE A 46 4.33 10.41 -9.03
C ILE A 46 3.18 10.71 -8.07
N VAL A 47 2.07 11.26 -8.57
CA VAL A 47 0.86 11.53 -7.78
C VAL A 47 -0.37 10.91 -8.43
N PHE A 48 -1.05 10.05 -7.68
CA PHE A 48 -2.30 9.40 -8.08
C PHE A 48 -3.50 10.28 -7.73
N SER A 49 -3.70 11.34 -8.52
CA SER A 49 -4.70 12.40 -8.25
C SER A 49 -6.17 11.96 -8.29
N GLN A 50 -6.45 10.75 -8.81
CA GLN A 50 -7.80 10.19 -8.95
C GLN A 50 -7.96 8.82 -8.30
N LEU A 51 -6.91 8.28 -7.67
CA LEU A 51 -6.96 6.94 -7.11
C LEU A 51 -7.84 6.93 -5.87
N GLU A 52 -8.87 6.08 -5.92
CA GLU A 52 -9.88 5.95 -4.87
C GLU A 52 -9.81 4.56 -4.22
N HIS A 53 -9.37 3.53 -4.94
CA HIS A 53 -9.33 2.16 -4.42
C HIS A 53 -8.00 1.52 -4.73
N VAL A 54 -7.41 0.89 -3.72
CA VAL A 54 -6.18 0.13 -3.84
C VAL A 54 -6.40 -1.27 -3.31
N ASN A 55 -5.94 -2.26 -4.06
CA ASN A 55 -5.79 -3.63 -3.61
C ASN A 55 -4.30 -4.02 -3.73
N LEU A 56 -3.69 -4.45 -2.63
CA LEU A 56 -2.29 -4.86 -2.59
C LEU A 56 -2.20 -6.30 -2.12
N SER A 57 -1.53 -7.14 -2.89
CA SER A 57 -1.12 -8.48 -2.47
C SER A 57 0.39 -8.52 -2.42
N ILE A 58 0.97 -8.64 -1.22
CA ILE A 58 2.41 -8.47 -1.01
C ILE A 58 3.00 -9.71 -0.35
N LYS A 59 4.10 -10.22 -0.92
CA LYS A 59 4.87 -11.36 -0.39
C LYS A 59 6.34 -11.00 -0.23
N THR A 60 6.63 -9.96 0.55
CA THR A 60 8.00 -9.47 0.81
C THR A 60 8.08 -8.69 2.14
N ASN A 61 9.28 -8.61 2.71
CA ASN A 61 9.61 -7.71 3.82
C ASN A 61 9.55 -6.24 3.38
N ASN A 62 9.54 -5.31 4.34
CA ASN A 62 9.62 -3.86 4.11
C ASN A 62 8.46 -3.33 3.23
N TRP A 63 7.34 -4.05 3.23
CA TRP A 63 6.13 -3.70 2.48
C TRP A 63 5.53 -2.37 2.94
N SER A 64 5.76 -2.01 4.20
CA SER A 64 5.26 -0.76 4.78
C SER A 64 5.86 0.47 4.09
N LYS A 65 7.11 0.41 3.58
CA LYS A 65 7.73 1.51 2.82
C LYS A 65 6.92 1.87 1.58
N LEU A 66 6.47 0.86 0.83
CA LEU A 66 5.61 1.05 -0.34
C LEU A 66 4.28 1.67 0.05
N LEU A 67 3.68 1.16 1.13
CA LEU A 67 2.37 1.60 1.59
C LEU A 67 2.38 3.06 2.04
N VAL A 68 3.39 3.47 2.80
CA VAL A 68 3.57 4.88 3.20
C VAL A 68 3.72 5.77 1.97
N TRP A 69 4.54 5.36 0.99
CA TRP A 69 4.70 6.10 -0.26
C TRP A 69 3.38 6.20 -1.03
N LEU A 70 2.63 5.10 -1.17
CA LEU A 70 1.39 5.08 -1.93
C LEU A 70 0.32 5.96 -1.28
N LEU A 71 0.16 5.86 0.04
CA LEU A 71 -0.74 6.71 0.81
C LEU A 71 -0.38 8.19 0.64
N GLY A 72 0.90 8.52 0.75
CA GLY A 72 1.39 9.89 0.59
C GLY A 72 1.11 10.49 -0.80
N ASN A 73 1.00 9.65 -1.82
CA ASN A 73 0.79 10.08 -3.21
C ASN A 73 -0.65 9.87 -3.71
N SER A 74 -1.58 9.46 -2.86
CA SER A 74 -2.96 9.12 -3.25
C SER A 74 -3.99 9.92 -2.44
N PRO A 75 -4.07 11.26 -2.60
CA PRO A 75 -4.82 12.13 -1.70
C PRO A 75 -6.34 11.88 -1.67
N LYS A 76 -6.89 11.16 -2.64
CA LYS A 76 -8.32 10.82 -2.72
C LYS A 76 -8.62 9.36 -2.39
N LEU A 77 -7.64 8.61 -1.87
CA LEU A 77 -7.83 7.19 -1.57
C LEU A 77 -8.95 7.00 -0.55
N ARG A 78 -9.91 6.14 -0.88
CA ARG A 78 -11.10 5.83 -0.07
C ARG A 78 -11.07 4.43 0.50
N ALA A 79 -10.56 3.47 -0.27
CA ALA A 79 -10.49 2.07 0.14
C ALA A 79 -9.08 1.52 -0.01
N LEU A 80 -8.57 0.91 1.05
CA LEU A 80 -7.32 0.17 1.05
C LEU A 80 -7.59 -1.29 1.42
N ASN A 81 -7.34 -2.20 0.49
CA ASN A 81 -7.27 -3.64 0.75
C ASN A 81 -5.81 -4.09 0.67
N LEU A 82 -5.36 -4.75 1.72
CA LEU A 82 -4.03 -5.28 1.90
C LEU A 82 -4.11 -6.76 2.26
N TYR A 83 -3.42 -7.57 1.47
CA TYR A 83 -3.15 -8.98 1.74
C TYR A 83 -1.65 -9.21 1.86
N LEU A 84 -1.21 -9.67 3.03
CA LEU A 84 0.14 -10.13 3.28
C LEU A 84 0.16 -11.67 3.15
N GLY A 85 0.90 -12.18 2.17
CA GLY A 85 1.10 -13.63 2.05
C GLY A 85 2.21 -14.13 2.97
N ILE A 86 2.35 -15.45 3.13
CA ILE A 86 3.51 -16.03 3.81
C ILE A 86 4.77 -15.67 3.02
N PHE A 87 5.73 -15.05 3.70
CA PHE A 87 7.10 -14.88 3.22
C PHE A 87 8.08 -15.24 4.33
N SER A 88 9.28 -15.62 3.94
CA SER A 88 10.36 -15.91 4.86
C SER A 88 10.99 -14.60 5.36
N ILE A 89 11.05 -14.42 6.67
CA ILE A 89 11.66 -13.25 7.31
C ILE A 89 13.19 -13.40 7.22
N PHE A 90 13.77 -13.03 6.08
CA PHE A 90 15.22 -13.04 5.88
C PHE A 90 15.89 -11.71 6.19
N GLU A 91 15.14 -10.60 6.24
CA GLU A 91 15.69 -9.26 6.46
C GLU A 91 15.20 -8.66 7.79
N VAL A 92 16.06 -7.88 8.44
CA VAL A 92 15.72 -7.13 9.65
C VAL A 92 14.74 -6.02 9.28
N TYR A 93 13.65 -5.90 10.03
CA TYR A 93 12.69 -4.82 9.86
C TYR A 93 13.36 -3.45 10.04
N GLU A 94 13.23 -2.59 9.05
CA GLU A 94 13.62 -1.18 9.12
C GLU A 94 12.38 -0.29 9.32
N PRO A 95 12.26 0.39 10.48
CA PRO A 95 11.11 1.24 10.75
C PRO A 95 10.91 2.32 9.69
N VAL A 96 9.65 2.47 9.23
CA VAL A 96 9.32 3.51 8.26
C VAL A 96 9.21 4.85 8.95
N THR A 97 9.93 5.84 8.41
CA THR A 97 9.78 7.22 8.83
C THR A 97 8.65 7.88 8.05
N TRP A 98 7.59 8.29 8.77
CA TRP A 98 6.52 9.10 8.20
C TRP A 98 6.96 10.57 8.21
N SER A 99 7.20 11.16 7.03
CA SER A 99 7.57 12.58 6.92
C SER A 99 6.41 13.51 7.30
N SER A 100 5.19 13.07 7.02
CA SER A 100 3.95 13.78 7.29
C SER A 100 2.79 12.78 7.26
N VAL A 101 1.66 13.15 7.85
CA VAL A 101 0.43 12.35 7.74
C VAL A 101 -0.12 12.47 6.31
N PRO A 102 -0.34 11.36 5.58
CA PRO A 102 -0.96 11.41 4.26
C PRO A 102 -2.34 12.07 4.27
N GLU A 103 -2.62 12.90 3.26
CA GLU A 103 -3.90 13.61 3.16
C GLU A 103 -5.09 12.64 3.12
N CYS A 104 -4.93 11.48 2.48
CA CYS A 104 -6.01 10.50 2.38
C CYS A 104 -6.46 9.96 3.73
N LEU A 105 -5.52 9.72 4.68
CA LEU A 105 -5.88 9.26 6.03
C LEU A 105 -6.74 10.30 6.75
N LEU A 106 -6.45 11.59 6.53
CA LEU A 106 -7.15 12.68 7.19
C LEU A 106 -8.53 12.98 6.59
N ARG A 107 -8.73 12.71 5.29
CA ARG A 107 -9.86 13.33 4.55
C ARG A 107 -10.74 12.39 3.74
N SER A 108 -10.22 11.25 3.30
CA SER A 108 -10.92 10.46 2.28
C SER A 108 -10.97 8.97 2.57
N LEU A 109 -10.05 8.43 3.37
CA LEU A 109 -9.93 7.00 3.56
C LEU A 109 -11.02 6.49 4.50
N GLU A 110 -11.89 5.64 3.96
CA GLU A 110 -13.13 5.17 4.58
C GLU A 110 -13.06 3.70 4.98
N THR A 111 -12.30 2.87 4.24
CA THR A 111 -12.21 1.44 4.52
C THR A 111 -10.78 0.93 4.53
N LEU A 112 -10.53 0.01 5.46
CA LEU A 112 -9.32 -0.80 5.53
C LEU A 112 -9.70 -2.29 5.60
N GLU A 113 -9.22 -3.07 4.64
CA GLU A 113 -9.21 -4.52 4.74
C GLU A 113 -7.75 -4.96 4.86
N PHE A 114 -7.40 -5.53 6.01
CA PHE A 114 -6.07 -6.07 6.27
C PHE A 114 -6.20 -7.58 6.46
N SER A 115 -5.52 -8.33 5.62
CA SER A 115 -5.52 -9.79 5.65
C SER A 115 -4.11 -10.33 5.66
N GLY A 116 -3.93 -11.48 6.30
CA GLY A 116 -2.60 -12.06 6.51
C GLY A 116 -1.85 -11.48 7.69
N TYR A 117 -2.55 -10.88 8.66
CA TYR A 117 -1.93 -10.30 9.85
C TYR A 117 -1.18 -11.36 10.67
N GLY A 118 0.12 -11.16 10.86
CA GLY A 118 1.01 -12.05 11.62
C GLY A 118 1.44 -11.52 12.99
N GLY A 119 1.20 -10.24 13.29
CA GLY A 119 1.60 -9.60 14.55
C GLY A 119 3.08 -9.21 14.62
N SER A 120 3.74 -9.06 13.47
CA SER A 120 5.09 -8.52 13.36
C SER A 120 5.17 -7.04 13.75
N GLN A 121 6.37 -6.58 14.13
CA GLN A 121 6.58 -5.17 14.49
C GLN A 121 6.23 -4.21 13.35
N GLU A 122 6.54 -4.59 12.10
CA GLU A 122 6.20 -3.79 10.91
C GLU A 122 4.69 -3.54 10.80
N GLU A 123 3.88 -4.59 11.04
CA GLU A 123 2.42 -4.50 11.02
C GLU A 123 1.90 -3.66 12.18
N ILE A 124 2.45 -3.85 13.38
CA ILE A 124 2.06 -3.09 14.58
C ILE A 124 2.33 -1.61 14.39
N ASP A 125 3.52 -1.24 13.89
CA ASP A 125 3.91 0.15 13.70
C ASP A 125 3.05 0.83 12.62
N PHE A 126 2.81 0.13 11.50
CA PHE A 126 1.93 0.62 10.45
C PHE A 126 0.49 0.84 10.96
N LEU A 127 -0.11 -0.17 11.60
CA LEU A 127 -1.49 -0.08 12.09
C LEU A 127 -1.63 0.97 13.18
N SER A 128 -0.65 1.08 14.08
CA SER A 128 -0.65 2.08 15.15
C SER A 128 -0.65 3.50 14.58
N PHE A 129 0.19 3.77 13.58
CA PHE A 129 0.17 5.06 12.89
C PHE A 129 -1.14 5.27 12.12
N PHE A 130 -1.58 4.27 11.36
CA PHE A 130 -2.78 4.33 10.55
C PHE A 130 -4.01 4.69 11.39
N PHE A 131 -4.30 3.95 12.45
CA PHE A 131 -5.49 4.17 13.29
C PHE A 131 -5.44 5.48 14.07
N ARG A 132 -4.24 5.97 14.38
CA ARG A 132 -4.08 7.29 15.01
C ARG A 132 -4.52 8.43 14.08
N HIS A 133 -4.43 8.24 12.76
CA HIS A 133 -4.59 9.31 11.78
C HIS A 133 -5.76 9.14 10.80
N ALA A 134 -6.34 7.94 10.68
CA ALA A 134 -7.45 7.65 9.77
C ALA A 134 -8.79 8.21 10.26
N SER A 135 -8.96 9.55 10.22
CA SER A 135 -10.11 10.25 10.80
C SER A 135 -11.44 10.04 10.07
N CYS A 136 -11.41 9.60 8.81
CA CYS A 136 -12.60 9.33 8.01
C CYS A 136 -12.96 7.83 7.94
N LEU A 137 -12.26 6.98 8.69
CA LEU A 137 -12.45 5.53 8.64
C LEU A 137 -13.85 5.15 9.15
N LYS A 138 -14.61 4.44 8.32
CA LYS A 138 -15.98 3.98 8.61
C LYS A 138 -16.03 2.50 8.94
N SER A 139 -15.17 1.71 8.31
CA SER A 139 -15.11 0.27 8.50
C SER A 139 -13.68 -0.22 8.39
N TYR A 140 -13.33 -1.21 9.19
CA TYR A 140 -12.08 -1.92 9.04
C TYR A 140 -12.26 -3.40 9.35
N SER A 141 -11.43 -4.22 8.72
CA SER A 141 -11.30 -5.64 9.00
C SER A 141 -9.82 -5.98 9.12
N ILE A 142 -9.44 -6.70 10.17
CA ILE A 142 -8.11 -7.29 10.31
C ILE A 142 -8.32 -8.79 10.48
N THR A 143 -7.74 -9.55 9.57
CA THR A 143 -7.85 -11.01 9.55
C THR A 143 -6.47 -11.62 9.56
N ASN A 144 -6.30 -12.62 10.42
CA ASN A 144 -5.07 -13.38 10.48
C ASN A 144 -4.89 -14.17 9.20
N TYR A 145 -3.65 -14.57 8.93
CA TYR A 145 -3.40 -15.57 7.91
C TYR A 145 -4.15 -16.87 8.27
N VAL A 146 -5.04 -17.33 7.38
CA VAL A 146 -5.69 -18.63 7.48
C VAL A 146 -4.93 -19.58 6.54
N PRO A 147 -4.22 -20.60 7.08
CA PRO A 147 -3.46 -21.55 6.28
C PRO A 147 -4.32 -22.42 5.36
#